data_AF-A0AAZ3R6U0-F1
#
_entry.id   AF-A0AAZ3R6U0-F1
#
_cell.length_a   1.000
_cell.length_b   1.000
_cell.length_c   1.000
_cell.angle_alpha   90.00
_cell.angle_beta   90.00
_cell.angle_gamma   90.00
#
_symmetry.space_group_name_H-M   'P 1'
#
loop_
_entity.id
_entity.type
_entity.pdbx_description
1 polymer ?
#
loop_
_entity_poly.entity_id
_entity_poly.type
_entity_poly.pdbx_seq_one_letter_code
_entity_poly.pdbx_strand_id
1 'polypeptide(L)'
;VTEKAWNFYPYTITGLTTLFYPPHTHIRIETRFENNNGDNNNVFGDRPTPAESVSHLDILIDPIPDKHYKETEDLSRWVSEKMGRGPLVEGWRKDSTPIMCSYKRVQCSFEVYGFQGKTEDFIHRNIQDILLVGHRQAVAWTDEWHGMSLEDVREYERQIQEQTNSKLKSTQNNNTAAPRPAYSRSMSVTDERSLKKMGVKTMAMSDPSTSTLPHSTVRLNSTPE
;
A
#
# COMPACT_ATOMS: atom_id res chain seq x y z
N VAL A 1 19.14 -8.38 1.45
CA VAL A 1 17.69 -8.66 1.57
C VAL A 1 17.11 -8.70 0.17
N THR A 2 16.24 -9.66 -0.11
CA THR A 2 15.51 -9.77 -1.37
C THR A 2 14.02 -9.62 -1.08
N GLU A 3 13.36 -8.70 -1.76
CA GLU A 3 11.91 -8.51 -1.73
C GLU A 3 11.27 -9.21 -2.93
N LYS A 4 10.17 -9.92 -2.70
CA LYS A 4 9.28 -10.45 -3.73
C LYS A 4 7.86 -10.07 -3.37
N ALA A 5 7.11 -9.53 -4.32
CA ALA A 5 5.72 -9.16 -4.12
C ALA A 5 4.82 -9.77 -5.19
N TRP A 6 3.59 -10.08 -4.80
CA TRP A 6 2.53 -10.51 -5.70
C TRP A 6 1.31 -9.62 -5.44
N ASN A 7 0.93 -8.84 -6.45
CA ASN A 7 -0.15 -7.85 -6.35
C ASN A 7 -1.39 -8.34 -7.11
N PHE A 8 -2.37 -8.83 -6.35
CA PHE A 8 -3.69 -9.26 -6.83
C PHE A 8 -4.78 -8.37 -6.22
N TYR A 9 -4.59 -7.04 -6.26
CA TYR A 9 -5.50 -6.07 -5.62
C TYR A 9 -6.98 -6.49 -5.78
N PRO A 10 -7.76 -6.58 -4.67
CA PRO A 10 -7.51 -6.02 -3.33
C PRO A 10 -6.75 -6.94 -2.36
N TYR A 11 -5.98 -7.92 -2.85
CA TYR A 11 -5.13 -8.77 -2.03
C TYR A 11 -3.67 -8.75 -2.48
N THR A 12 -2.74 -8.56 -1.56
CA THR A 12 -1.30 -8.57 -1.89
C THR A 12 -0.50 -9.41 -0.89
N ILE A 13 0.60 -9.98 -1.38
CA ILE A 13 1.58 -10.71 -0.57
C ILE A 13 2.95 -10.12 -0.87
N THR A 14 3.69 -9.74 0.18
CA THR A 14 5.09 -9.31 0.09
C THR A 14 5.94 -10.20 0.99
N GLY A 15 7.01 -10.77 0.45
CA GLY A 15 7.99 -11.57 1.17
C GLY A 15 9.38 -10.92 1.12
N LEU A 16 10.03 -10.78 2.27
CA LEU A 16 11.42 -10.34 2.40
C LEU A 16 12.26 -11.49 2.96
N THR A 17 13.38 -11.79 2.33
CA THR A 17 14.31 -12.83 2.79
C THR A 17 15.78 -12.38 2.76
N THR A 18 16.57 -12.87 3.71
CA THR A 18 18.04 -12.83 3.66
C THR A 18 18.56 -14.17 3.14
N LEU A 19 19.10 -14.17 1.90
CA LEU A 19 19.42 -15.40 1.18
C LEU A 19 20.88 -15.89 1.31
N PHE A 20 21.81 -15.08 1.81
CA PHE A 20 23.24 -15.34 1.58
C PHE A 20 24.05 -15.77 2.80
N TYR A 21 23.68 -15.39 4.04
CA TYR A 21 24.34 -15.86 5.26
C TYR A 21 23.38 -15.77 6.46
N PRO A 22 23.50 -16.64 7.48
CA PRO A 22 22.80 -16.44 8.75
C PRO A 22 23.08 -15.03 9.27
N PRO A 23 22.06 -14.34 9.80
CA PRO A 23 20.76 -14.89 10.19
C PRO A 23 19.75 -15.00 9.04
N HIS A 24 19.01 -16.11 9.01
CA HIS A 24 17.85 -16.26 8.15
C HIS A 24 16.70 -15.46 8.75
N THR A 25 16.36 -14.36 8.08
CA THR A 25 15.22 -13.53 8.41
C THR A 25 14.18 -13.71 7.33
N HIS A 26 12.96 -14.05 7.72
CA HIS A 26 11.81 -14.13 6.83
C HIS A 26 10.72 -13.19 7.32
N ILE A 27 10.31 -12.25 6.47
CA ILE A 27 9.17 -11.38 6.74
C ILE A 27 8.15 -11.63 5.64
N ARG A 28 6.90 -11.90 6.01
CA ARG A 28 5.77 -12.01 5.09
C ARG A 28 4.70 -11.01 5.52
N ILE A 29 4.24 -10.20 4.57
CA ILE A 29 3.17 -9.23 4.77
C ILE A 29 2.05 -9.60 3.82
N GLU A 30 0.90 -9.94 4.37
CA GLU A 30 -0.34 -10.13 3.62
C GLU A 30 -1.22 -8.90 3.81
N THR A 31 -1.67 -8.28 2.71
CA THR A 31 -2.55 -7.10 2.77
C THR A 31 -3.90 -7.42 2.15
N ARG A 32 -4.98 -7.04 2.84
CA ARG A 32 -6.34 -6.94 2.30
C ARG A 32 -6.79 -5.49 2.35
N PHE A 33 -7.53 -5.05 1.35
CA PHE A 33 -8.11 -3.70 1.30
C PHE A 33 -9.64 -3.80 1.35
N GLU A 34 -10.28 -3.04 2.24
CA GLU A 34 -11.74 -2.94 2.34
C GLU A 34 -12.18 -1.48 2.44
N ASN A 35 -13.39 -1.16 1.96
CA ASN A 35 -13.98 0.17 2.05
C ASN A 35 -14.71 0.38 3.37
N ASN A 36 -13.96 0.27 4.47
CA ASN A 36 -14.42 0.53 5.84
C ASN A 36 -13.36 1.32 6.61
N ASN A 37 -13.63 1.61 7.87
CA ASN A 37 -12.76 2.39 8.76
C ASN A 37 -11.91 1.50 9.70
N GLY A 38 -11.73 0.21 9.36
CA GLY A 38 -10.96 -0.72 10.18
C GLY A 38 -11.78 -1.56 11.16
N ASP A 39 -13.07 -1.78 10.88
CA ASP A 39 -14.01 -2.48 11.78
C ASP A 39 -14.09 -4.01 11.58
N ASN A 40 -13.34 -4.58 10.63
CA ASN A 40 -13.36 -6.01 10.33
C ASN A 40 -12.23 -6.78 11.03
N ASN A 41 -12.56 -7.45 12.14
CA ASN A 41 -11.62 -8.28 12.90
C ASN A 41 -11.33 -9.66 12.28
N ASN A 42 -11.98 -10.04 11.17
CA ASN A 42 -11.85 -11.35 10.54
C ASN A 42 -11.54 -11.27 9.03
N VAL A 43 -10.85 -10.22 8.60
CA VAL A 43 -10.56 -9.92 7.19
C VAL A 43 -9.81 -11.05 6.43
N PHE A 44 -9.01 -11.86 7.13
CA PHE A 44 -8.25 -12.96 6.51
C PHE A 44 -9.01 -14.29 6.50
N GLY A 45 -10.13 -14.40 7.20
CA GLY A 45 -11.01 -15.58 7.22
C GLY A 45 -10.39 -16.85 7.82
N ASP A 46 -9.23 -16.74 8.46
CA ASP A 46 -8.52 -17.83 9.11
C ASP A 46 -8.47 -17.61 10.63
N ARG A 47 -7.42 -18.10 11.32
CA ARG A 47 -7.31 -17.98 12.76
C ARG A 47 -7.29 -16.49 13.17
N PRO A 48 -8.20 -16.05 14.07
CA PRO A 48 -8.21 -14.67 14.53
C PRO A 48 -6.85 -14.24 15.06
N THR A 49 -6.43 -13.04 14.69
CA THR A 49 -5.23 -12.42 15.27
C THR A 49 -5.53 -12.04 16.71
N PRO A 50 -4.67 -12.40 17.69
CA PRO A 50 -4.89 -12.00 19.08
C PRO A 50 -5.03 -10.49 19.22
N ALA A 51 -5.96 -10.01 20.05
CA ALA A 51 -6.29 -8.59 20.14
C ALA A 51 -5.09 -7.72 20.55
N GLU A 52 -4.22 -8.26 21.41
CA GLU A 52 -2.96 -7.65 21.85
C GLU A 52 -1.92 -7.51 20.74
N SER A 53 -2.07 -8.26 19.64
CA SER A 53 -1.19 -8.21 18.47
C SER A 53 -1.74 -7.34 17.34
N VAL A 54 -2.92 -6.74 17.52
CA VAL A 54 -3.53 -5.82 16.55
C VAL A 54 -3.13 -4.39 16.89
N SER A 55 -2.62 -3.65 15.90
CA SER A 55 -2.25 -2.23 16.05
C SER A 55 -2.97 -1.38 15.00
N HIS A 56 -3.63 -0.31 15.44
CA HIS A 56 -4.36 0.61 14.57
C HIS A 56 -3.52 1.85 14.32
N LEU A 57 -2.91 1.96 13.13
CA LEU A 57 -2.04 3.09 12.81
C LEU A 57 -2.85 4.32 12.38
N ASP A 58 -2.72 5.43 13.10
CA ASP A 58 -3.36 6.71 12.80
C ASP A 58 -2.42 7.67 12.10
N ILE A 59 -2.67 7.85 10.80
CA ILE A 59 -1.90 8.75 9.93
C ILE A 59 -1.96 10.23 10.35
N LEU A 60 -2.83 10.63 11.28
CA LEU A 60 -2.83 11.99 11.80
C LEU A 60 -2.09 12.10 13.13
N ILE A 61 -2.44 11.27 14.11
CA ILE A 61 -2.00 11.48 15.52
C ILE A 61 -0.80 10.64 15.95
N ASP A 62 -0.54 9.49 15.30
CA ASP A 62 0.57 8.63 15.75
C ASP A 62 1.92 9.31 15.51
N PRO A 63 2.89 9.20 16.41
CA PRO A 63 4.19 9.82 16.21
C PRO A 63 4.94 9.14 15.05
N ILE A 64 5.65 9.96 14.25
CA ILE A 64 6.64 9.47 13.28
C ILE A 64 8.03 9.92 13.74
N PRO A 65 9.11 9.19 13.40
CA PRO A 65 10.46 9.65 13.70
C PRO A 65 10.74 11.03 13.08
N ASP A 66 11.29 11.97 13.85
CA ASP A 66 11.51 13.37 13.43
C ASP A 66 12.21 13.51 12.07
N LYS A 67 13.18 12.63 11.79
CA LYS A 67 13.92 12.58 10.51
C LYS A 67 13.04 12.33 9.29
N HIS A 68 11.82 11.84 9.48
CA HIS A 68 10.83 11.58 8.44
C HIS A 68 9.74 12.66 8.38
N TYR A 69 9.69 13.58 9.34
CA TYR A 69 8.71 14.66 9.32
C TYR A 69 9.05 15.70 8.24
N LYS A 70 8.03 16.09 7.49
CA LYS A 70 8.06 17.22 6.55
C LYS A 70 6.73 17.95 6.64
N GLU A 71 6.78 19.27 6.68
CA GLU A 71 5.58 20.11 6.78
C GLU A 71 4.63 19.90 5.58
N THR A 72 5.16 19.61 4.39
CA THR A 72 4.37 19.31 3.19
C THR A 72 3.64 17.96 3.25
N GLU A 73 4.03 17.08 4.17
CA GLU A 73 3.43 15.75 4.38
C GLU A 73 2.62 15.70 5.70
N ASP A 74 2.43 16.84 6.37
CA ASP A 74 1.64 16.96 7.60
C ASP A 74 0.13 17.01 7.28
N LEU A 75 -0.56 15.92 7.59
CA LEU A 75 -1.99 15.77 7.29
C LEU A 75 -2.91 16.69 8.10
N SER A 76 -2.42 17.29 9.18
CA SER A 76 -3.16 18.31 9.94
C SER A 76 -3.23 19.66 9.22
N ARG A 77 -2.38 19.87 8.21
CA ARG A 77 -2.25 21.11 7.44
C ARG A 77 -2.43 20.91 5.94
N TRP A 78 -2.32 19.67 5.49
CA TRP A 78 -2.51 19.26 4.10
C TRP A 78 -3.95 19.45 3.64
N VAL A 79 -4.10 19.97 2.42
CA VAL A 79 -5.38 20.05 1.71
C VAL A 79 -5.13 19.62 0.27
N SER A 80 -5.93 18.68 -0.23
CA SER A 80 -5.94 18.30 -1.64
C SER A 80 -6.73 19.32 -2.46
N GLU A 81 -6.10 19.92 -3.45
CA GLU A 81 -6.73 20.85 -4.39
C GLU A 81 -7.65 20.11 -5.36
N LYS A 82 -7.28 18.89 -5.79
CA LYS A 82 -8.07 18.12 -6.77
C LYS A 82 -9.32 17.51 -6.16
N MET A 83 -9.27 17.11 -4.88
CA MET A 83 -10.34 16.36 -4.22
C MET A 83 -11.06 17.15 -3.11
N GLY A 84 -10.54 18.31 -2.72
CA GLY A 84 -11.07 19.10 -1.60
C GLY A 84 -11.01 18.37 -0.26
N ARG A 85 -10.08 17.40 -0.11
CA ARG A 85 -9.91 16.63 1.13
C ARG A 85 -8.89 17.30 2.05
N GLY A 86 -9.08 17.10 3.36
CA GLY A 86 -8.23 17.71 4.38
C GLY A 86 -8.63 19.16 4.71
N PRO A 87 -8.01 19.78 5.72
CA PRO A 87 -7.06 19.16 6.65
C PRO A 87 -7.73 18.08 7.51
N LEU A 88 -6.96 17.07 7.90
CA LEU A 88 -7.48 16.05 8.81
C LEU A 88 -7.51 16.62 10.23
N VAL A 89 -8.58 16.29 10.95
CA VAL A 89 -8.78 16.64 12.36
C VAL A 89 -8.95 15.38 13.20
N GLU A 90 -8.79 15.51 14.51
CA GLU A 90 -9.02 14.38 15.42
C GLU A 90 -10.42 13.78 15.20
N GLY A 91 -10.49 12.45 15.11
CA GLY A 91 -11.73 11.74 14.79
C GLY A 91 -12.03 11.57 13.30
N TRP A 92 -11.15 12.03 12.39
CA TRP A 92 -11.34 11.97 10.92
C TRP A 92 -11.83 10.61 10.40
N ARG A 93 -11.44 9.50 11.03
CA ARG A 93 -11.84 8.13 10.65
C ARG A 93 -13.36 7.88 10.68
N LYS A 94 -14.12 8.66 11.46
CA LYS A 94 -15.58 8.49 11.59
C LYS A 94 -16.36 9.20 10.48
N ASP A 95 -15.88 10.38 10.08
CA ASP A 95 -16.63 11.29 9.22
C ASP A 95 -16.06 11.38 7.78
N SER A 96 -14.91 10.77 7.53
CA SER A 96 -14.28 10.78 6.20
C SER A 96 -15.01 9.86 5.23
N THR A 97 -15.42 10.42 4.08
CA THR A 97 -15.95 9.66 2.95
C THR A 97 -15.35 10.20 1.64
N PRO A 98 -14.85 9.34 0.74
CA PRO A 98 -14.68 7.90 0.89
C PRO A 98 -13.55 7.54 1.89
N ILE A 99 -13.66 6.35 2.49
CA ILE A 99 -12.64 5.76 3.37
C ILE A 99 -12.37 4.31 2.99
N MET A 100 -11.13 3.89 3.19
CA MET A 100 -10.69 2.51 3.05
C MET A 100 -9.72 2.16 4.17
N CYS A 101 -9.65 0.88 4.51
CA CYS A 101 -8.67 0.33 5.43
C CYS A 101 -7.78 -0.67 4.69
N SER A 102 -6.47 -0.61 4.95
CA SER A 102 -5.54 -1.66 4.56
C SER A 102 -5.18 -2.51 5.78
N TYR A 103 -5.65 -3.75 5.79
CA TYR A 103 -5.36 -4.71 6.83
C TYR A 103 -4.07 -5.43 6.48
N LYS A 104 -3.01 -5.23 7.27
CA LYS A 104 -1.67 -5.77 7.01
C LYS A 104 -1.29 -6.79 8.08
N ARG A 105 -1.37 -8.07 7.74
CA ARG A 105 -0.88 -9.15 8.61
C ARG A 105 0.61 -9.37 8.35
N VAL A 106 1.40 -9.11 9.37
CA VAL A 106 2.86 -9.24 9.33
C VAL A 106 3.28 -10.49 10.09
N GLN A 107 4.03 -11.36 9.43
CA GLN A 107 4.68 -12.51 10.03
C GLN A 107 6.19 -12.29 9.92
N CYS A 108 6.90 -12.43 11.03
CA CYS A 108 8.35 -12.30 11.09
C CYS A 108 8.95 -13.54 11.73
N SER A 109 10.03 -14.06 11.16
CA SER A 109 10.88 -15.10 11.75
C SER A 109 12.32 -14.61 11.72
N PHE A 110 12.99 -14.67 12.86
CA PHE A 110 14.42 -14.38 13.01
C PHE A 110 15.13 -15.52 13.76
N GLU A 111 15.77 -16.42 13.01
CA GLU A 111 16.31 -17.66 13.56
C GLU A 111 17.74 -17.47 14.10
N VAL A 112 17.86 -16.71 15.19
CA VAL A 112 19.13 -16.54 15.93
C VAL A 112 18.94 -16.83 17.40
N TYR A 113 19.70 -17.81 17.89
CA TYR A 113 19.72 -18.17 19.29
C TYR A 113 20.05 -16.98 20.18
N GLY A 114 19.23 -16.76 21.22
CA GLY A 114 19.41 -15.68 22.20
C GLY A 114 18.94 -14.29 21.76
N PHE A 115 18.62 -14.08 20.47
CA PHE A 115 18.22 -12.76 19.93
C PHE A 115 16.86 -12.74 19.23
N GLN A 116 16.20 -13.90 19.05
CA GLN A 116 14.94 -14.04 18.32
C GLN A 116 13.87 -13.00 18.71
N GLY A 117 13.27 -13.12 19.90
CA GLY A 117 12.12 -12.29 20.28
C GLY A 117 12.41 -10.79 20.21
N LYS A 118 13.52 -10.33 20.80
CA LYS A 118 13.90 -8.90 20.78
C LYS A 118 14.09 -8.36 19.35
N THR A 119 14.57 -9.20 18.43
CA THR A 119 14.79 -8.80 17.04
C THR A 119 13.50 -8.81 16.24
N GLU A 120 12.64 -9.82 16.43
CA GLU A 120 11.30 -9.86 15.81
C GLU A 120 10.46 -8.65 16.26
N ASP A 121 10.43 -8.34 17.56
CA ASP A 121 9.76 -7.16 18.11
C ASP A 121 10.33 -5.85 17.53
N PHE A 122 11.65 -5.79 17.31
CA PHE A 122 12.27 -4.65 16.66
C PHE A 122 11.83 -4.54 15.19
N ILE A 123 11.78 -5.64 14.45
CA ILE A 123 11.32 -5.66 13.06
C ILE A 123 9.87 -5.21 12.97
N HIS A 124 8.97 -5.70 13.83
CA HIS A 124 7.56 -5.29 13.86
C HIS A 124 7.41 -3.79 14.07
N ARG A 125 8.13 -3.20 15.04
CA ARG A 125 8.13 -1.74 15.28
C ARG A 125 8.61 -0.95 14.07
N ASN A 126 9.70 -1.37 13.43
CA ASN A 126 10.18 -0.70 12.21
C ASN A 126 9.18 -0.81 11.06
N ILE A 127 8.49 -1.95 10.91
CA ILE A 127 7.46 -2.10 9.89
C ILE A 127 6.30 -1.15 10.17
N GLN A 128 5.85 -1.01 11.43
CA GLN A 128 4.83 -0.04 11.82
C GLN A 128 5.23 1.39 11.44
N ASP A 129 6.44 1.83 11.78
CA ASP A 129 6.96 3.16 11.43
C ASP A 129 6.95 3.39 9.91
N ILE A 130 7.46 2.40 9.15
CA ILE A 130 7.52 2.50 7.68
C ILE A 130 6.11 2.55 7.08
N LEU A 131 5.17 1.76 7.60
CA LEU A 131 3.79 1.78 7.15
C LEU A 131 3.14 3.12 7.48
N LEU A 132 3.29 3.63 8.69
CA LEU A 132 2.71 4.91 9.10
C LEU A 132 3.21 6.07 8.22
N VAL A 133 4.54 6.18 8.05
CA VAL A 133 5.15 7.20 7.19
C VAL A 133 4.68 7.05 5.74
N GLY A 134 4.68 5.82 5.21
CA GLY A 134 4.26 5.55 3.83
C GLY A 134 2.80 5.91 3.56
N HIS A 135 1.88 5.67 4.50
CA HIS A 135 0.47 6.03 4.31
C HIS A 135 0.24 7.54 4.47
N ARG A 136 1.00 8.23 5.34
CA ARG A 136 0.98 9.70 5.38
C ARG A 136 1.37 10.30 4.04
N GLN A 137 2.46 9.82 3.48
CA GLN A 137 2.95 10.24 2.17
C GLN A 137 1.94 9.95 1.07
N ALA A 138 1.35 8.75 1.04
CA ALA A 138 0.34 8.39 0.05
C ALA A 138 -0.86 9.34 0.06
N VAL A 139 -1.31 9.78 1.24
CA VAL A 139 -2.39 10.78 1.37
C VAL A 139 -1.89 12.17 0.97
N ALA A 140 -0.75 12.61 1.50
CA ALA A 140 -0.21 13.93 1.20
C ALA A 140 0.02 14.15 -0.30
N TRP A 141 0.43 13.10 -1.02
CA TRP A 141 0.67 13.12 -2.46
C TRP A 141 -0.57 12.78 -3.31
N THR A 142 -1.78 12.81 -2.72
CA THR A 142 -3.03 12.50 -3.46
C THR A 142 -3.12 13.28 -4.76
N ASP A 143 -2.80 14.56 -4.76
CA ASP A 143 -2.90 15.38 -5.96
C ASP A 143 -1.89 15.01 -7.05
N GLU A 144 -0.79 14.33 -6.70
CA GLU A 144 0.21 13.90 -7.68
C GLU A 144 -0.29 12.70 -8.49
N TRP A 145 -0.88 11.71 -7.80
CA TRP A 145 -1.33 10.47 -8.45
C TRP A 145 -2.81 10.47 -8.84
N HIS A 146 -3.64 11.34 -8.27
CA HIS A 146 -5.06 11.41 -8.60
C HIS A 146 -5.27 11.79 -10.07
N GLY A 147 -5.93 10.88 -10.80
CA GLY A 147 -6.21 10.97 -12.23
C GLY A 147 -5.22 10.23 -13.14
N MET A 148 -4.16 9.62 -12.59
CA MET A 148 -3.25 8.78 -13.38
C MET A 148 -3.96 7.52 -13.88
N SER A 149 -3.74 7.19 -15.15
CA SER A 149 -4.12 5.89 -15.70
C SER A 149 -3.12 4.80 -15.29
N LEU A 150 -3.48 3.53 -15.45
CA LEU A 150 -2.56 2.41 -15.20
C LEU A 150 -1.32 2.46 -16.11
N GLU A 151 -1.44 3.04 -17.30
CA GLU A 151 -0.30 3.22 -18.21
C GLU A 151 0.64 4.30 -17.71
N ASP A 152 0.11 5.42 -17.21
CA ASP A 152 0.94 6.47 -16.58
C ASP A 152 1.70 5.91 -15.37
N VAL A 153 1.05 5.04 -14.58
CA VAL A 153 1.70 4.38 -13.43
C VAL A 153 2.85 3.49 -13.89
N ARG A 154 2.65 2.68 -14.94
CA ARG A 154 3.73 1.81 -15.47
C ARG A 154 4.90 2.60 -16.02
N GLU A 155 4.61 3.69 -16.72
CA GLU A 155 5.65 4.57 -17.26
C GLU A 155 6.43 5.26 -16.13
N TYR A 156 5.73 5.72 -15.09
CA TYR A 156 6.35 6.23 -13.88
C TYR A 156 7.26 5.17 -13.20
N GLU A 157 6.76 3.95 -13.01
CA GLU A 157 7.54 2.84 -12.44
C GLU A 157 8.82 2.56 -13.25
N ARG A 158 8.72 2.54 -14.58
CA ARG A 158 9.85 2.35 -15.49
C ARG A 158 10.91 3.45 -15.30
N GLN A 159 10.48 4.71 -15.29
CA GLN A 159 11.38 5.85 -15.11
C GLN A 159 12.08 5.81 -13.75
N ILE A 160 11.33 5.55 -12.66
CA ILE A 160 11.91 5.48 -11.31
C ILE A 160 12.87 4.30 -11.17
N GLN A 161 12.57 3.15 -11.80
CA GLN A 161 13.47 1.99 -11.82
C GLN A 161 14.79 2.33 -12.53
N GLU A 162 14.74 3.01 -13.67
CA GLU A 162 15.92 3.45 -14.43
C GLU A 162 16.76 4.47 -13.67
N GLN A 163 16.11 5.47 -13.06
CA GLN A 163 16.77 6.47 -12.22
C GLN A 163 17.45 5.83 -11.00
N THR A 164 16.76 4.91 -10.34
CA THR A 164 17.31 4.18 -9.18
C THR A 164 18.54 3.36 -9.58
N ASN A 165 18.45 2.62 -10.68
CA ASN A 165 19.58 1.84 -11.20
C ASN A 165 20.78 2.71 -11.57
N SER A 166 20.53 3.88 -12.17
CA SER A 166 21.58 4.84 -12.54
C SER A 166 22.28 5.42 -11.31
N LYS A 167 21.51 5.82 -10.29
CA LYS A 167 22.07 6.32 -9.01
C LYS A 167 22.91 5.27 -8.31
N LEU A 168 22.45 4.02 -8.23
CA LEU A 168 23.19 2.92 -7.61
C LEU A 168 24.53 2.66 -8.32
N LYS A 169 24.54 2.64 -9.66
CA LYS A 169 25.77 2.49 -10.45
C LYS A 169 26.74 3.66 -10.23
N SER A 170 26.23 4.90 -10.23
CA SER A 170 27.07 6.09 -10.00
C SER A 170 27.71 6.11 -8.61
N THR A 171 26.99 5.63 -7.59
CA THR A 171 27.47 5.55 -6.21
C THR A 171 28.56 4.49 -6.06
N GLN A 172 28.52 3.40 -6.84
CA GLN A 172 29.59 2.41 -6.87
C GLN A 172 30.88 2.92 -7.51
N ASN A 173 30.77 3.85 -8.47
CA ASN A 173 31.94 4.42 -9.15
C ASN A 173 32.65 5.51 -8.32
N ASN A 174 31.95 6.13 -7.38
CA ASN A 174 32.51 7.12 -6.46
C ASN A 174 32.73 6.47 -5.09
N ASN A 175 33.96 6.06 -4.77
CA ASN A 175 34.39 5.45 -3.49
C ASN A 175 34.27 6.40 -2.26
N THR A 176 33.14 7.05 -2.09
CA THR A 176 32.80 7.87 -0.93
C THR A 176 31.52 7.33 -0.32
N ALA A 177 31.56 6.97 0.96
CA ALA A 177 30.43 6.41 1.69
C ALA A 177 29.21 7.35 1.60
N ALA A 178 28.27 7.01 0.73
CA ALA A 178 27.02 7.75 0.57
C ALA A 178 26.10 7.48 1.78
N PRO A 179 25.31 8.47 2.23
CA PRO A 179 24.24 8.20 3.19
C PRO A 179 23.25 7.19 2.59
N ARG A 180 22.71 6.32 3.45
CA ARG A 180 21.78 5.24 3.04
C ARG A 180 20.68 5.81 2.13
N PRO A 181 20.37 5.16 0.99
CA PRO A 181 19.29 5.62 0.14
C PRO A 181 17.98 5.63 0.92
N ALA A 182 17.20 6.70 0.76
CA ALA A 182 15.81 6.71 1.17
C ALA A 182 15.10 5.54 0.46
N TYR A 183 14.32 4.78 1.22
CA TYR A 183 13.58 3.62 0.72
C TYR A 183 12.76 4.00 -0.52
N SER A 184 13.16 3.51 -1.70
CA SER A 184 12.36 3.58 -2.92
C SER A 184 11.52 2.30 -2.98
N ARG A 185 10.20 2.43 -2.83
CA ARG A 185 9.25 1.33 -3.01
C ARG A 185 8.67 1.45 -4.43
N SER A 186 8.94 0.46 -5.28
CA SER A 186 8.17 0.22 -6.50
C SER A 186 7.31 -1.02 -6.26
N MET A 187 6.00 -0.92 -6.46
CA MET A 187 5.06 -2.03 -6.35
C MET A 187 4.75 -2.56 -7.75
N SER A 188 5.45 -3.58 -8.22
CA SER A 188 5.12 -4.18 -9.52
C SER A 188 3.71 -4.77 -9.53
N VAL A 189 2.87 -4.31 -10.47
CA VAL A 189 1.57 -4.91 -10.76
C VAL A 189 1.79 -6.10 -11.69
N THR A 190 1.45 -7.31 -11.25
CA THR A 190 1.49 -8.51 -12.10
C THR A 190 0.34 -8.49 -13.11
N ASP A 191 0.63 -8.75 -14.39
CA ASP A 191 -0.37 -8.78 -15.46
C ASP A 191 -1.33 -9.99 -15.34
N GLU A 192 -2.52 -9.86 -15.95
CA GLU A 192 -3.60 -10.87 -15.92
C GLU A 192 -3.17 -12.25 -16.45
N ARG A 193 -2.23 -12.29 -17.41
CA ARG A 193 -1.73 -13.53 -18.02
C ARG A 193 -0.84 -14.29 -17.04
N SER A 194 -0.07 -13.57 -16.22
CA SER A 194 0.73 -14.09 -15.12
C SER A 194 -0.16 -14.61 -13.99
N LEU A 195 -1.32 -13.97 -13.74
CA LEU A 195 -2.32 -14.43 -12.76
C LEU A 195 -2.95 -15.77 -13.17
N LYS A 196 -3.36 -15.91 -14.44
CA LYS A 196 -3.96 -17.14 -14.99
C LYS A 196 -3.01 -18.33 -14.93
N LYS A 197 -1.71 -18.10 -15.17
CA LYS A 197 -0.68 -19.15 -15.12
C LYS A 197 -0.47 -19.72 -13.71
N MET A 198 -0.82 -18.96 -12.66
CA MET A 198 -0.74 -19.39 -11.25
C MET A 198 -2.07 -19.94 -10.70
N GLY A 199 -3.08 -20.16 -11.55
CA GLY A 199 -4.34 -20.79 -11.14
C GLY A 199 -5.30 -19.90 -10.33
N VAL A 200 -5.04 -18.59 -10.28
CA VAL A 200 -5.91 -17.63 -9.58
C VAL A 200 -7.10 -17.26 -10.47
N LYS A 201 -8.32 -17.50 -9.99
CA LYS A 201 -9.55 -17.07 -10.67
C LYS A 201 -9.80 -15.59 -10.38
N THR A 202 -9.72 -14.74 -11.39
CA THR A 202 -10.13 -13.33 -11.31
C THR A 202 -11.64 -13.26 -11.02
N MET A 203 -12.06 -12.65 -9.91
CA MET A 203 -13.46 -12.26 -9.72
C MET A 203 -13.70 -10.95 -10.45
N ALA A 204 -14.68 -10.93 -11.34
CA ALA A 204 -15.13 -9.71 -11.99
C ALA A 204 -15.82 -8.81 -10.96
N MET A 205 -15.32 -7.58 -10.80
CA MET A 205 -16.06 -6.51 -10.13
C MET A 205 -17.18 -6.07 -11.08
N SER A 206 -18.42 -6.11 -10.62
CA SER A 206 -19.55 -5.54 -11.36
C SER A 206 -19.49 -4.03 -11.30
N ASP A 207 -19.56 -3.37 -12.46
CA ASP A 207 -19.61 -1.92 -12.58
C ASP A 207 -20.83 -1.34 -11.83
N PRO A 208 -20.67 -0.26 -11.03
CA PRO A 208 -21.80 0.50 -10.56
C PRO A 208 -22.36 1.35 -11.71
N SER A 209 -23.46 0.84 -12.27
CA SER A 209 -24.55 1.50 -12.99
C SER A 209 -24.38 2.99 -13.32
N THR A 210 -24.29 3.29 -14.61
CA THR A 210 -24.46 4.62 -15.21
C THR A 210 -25.84 5.21 -14.89
N SER A 211 -25.89 6.36 -14.23
CA SER A 211 -27.10 7.19 -14.13
C SER A 211 -27.04 8.35 -15.12
N THR A 212 -28.01 8.43 -16.04
CA THR A 212 -28.42 9.71 -16.65
C THR A 212 -29.90 9.64 -17.04
N LEU A 213 -30.62 10.70 -16.65
CA LEU A 213 -32.07 10.97 -16.67
C LEU A 213 -32.62 11.30 -18.10
N PRO A 214 -33.95 11.55 -18.26
CA PRO A 214 -34.72 11.10 -19.43
C PRO A 214 -34.89 12.16 -20.51
N HIS A 215 -35.11 11.70 -21.75
CA HIS A 215 -35.82 12.47 -22.77
C HIS A 215 -36.90 11.60 -23.43
N SER A 216 -38.14 12.07 -23.35
CA SER A 216 -39.29 11.54 -24.08
C SER A 216 -39.27 11.99 -25.54
N THR A 217 -39.62 11.12 -26.49
CA THR A 217 -40.86 11.21 -27.31
C THR A 217 -40.96 10.09 -28.35
N VAL A 218 -41.99 9.25 -28.21
CA VAL A 218 -43.00 8.85 -29.24
C VAL A 218 -42.53 8.27 -30.60
N ARG A 219 -42.81 6.96 -30.83
CA ARG A 219 -43.66 6.33 -31.89
C ARG A 219 -43.27 4.84 -32.07
N LEU A 220 -44.14 3.89 -31.71
CA LEU A 220 -45.21 3.21 -32.50
C LEU A 220 -44.73 1.91 -33.19
N ASN A 221 -45.29 0.80 -32.69
CA ASN A 221 -45.66 -0.49 -33.32
C ASN A 221 -44.73 -1.16 -34.35
N SER A 222 -44.31 -2.40 -34.08
CA SER A 222 -45.02 -3.63 -34.54
C SER A 222 -44.09 -4.86 -34.51
N THR A 223 -44.45 -5.87 -33.72
CA THR A 223 -44.25 -7.31 -34.03
C THR A 223 -45.17 -7.71 -35.21
N PRO A 224 -44.96 -8.81 -35.96
CA PRO A 224 -44.57 -10.18 -35.57
C PRO A 224 -43.33 -10.70 -36.36
N GLU A 225 -42.70 -11.84 -36.12
CA GLU A 225 -43.09 -13.17 -35.61
C GLU A 225 -42.11 -13.70 -34.54
#